data_AF-A0A1V4BYB3-F1
#
_entry.id   AF-A0A1V4BYB3-F1
#
_cell.length_a   1.000
_cell.length_b   1.000
_cell.length_c   1.000
_cell.angle_alpha   90.00
_cell.angle_beta   90.00
_cell.angle_gamma   90.00
#
_symmetry.space_group_name_H-M   'P 1'
#
loop_
_entity.id
_entity.type
_entity.pdbx_description
1 polymer ?
#
loop_
_entity_poly.entity_id
_entity_poly.type
_entity_poly.pdbx_seq_one_letter_code
_entity_poly.pdbx_strand_id
1 'polypeptide(L)'
;MAPAQTSSQTQYVVQVRRQLNGARDLLGARGFEKTHDYKIATLANGGAKSSTLDLQKGMQYVIIGVCDKDCSDLDIKVYDENDRVIATDTSADDKPLVTVTPRWTGEFRILVSMYKCGNSPCYYGIGVFGQ
;
A
#
# COMPACT_ATOMS: atom_id res chain seq x y z
N MET A 1 -12.71 -20.84 -17.93
CA MET A 1 -12.80 -19.59 -18.70
C MET A 1 -12.23 -18.48 -17.80
N ALA A 2 -11.04 -17.97 -18.09
CA ALA A 2 -10.48 -16.83 -17.34
C ALA A 2 -11.13 -15.53 -17.83
N PRO A 3 -11.47 -14.56 -16.97
CA PRO A 3 -12.03 -13.31 -17.42
C PRO A 3 -10.98 -12.53 -18.23
N ALA A 4 -11.34 -12.11 -19.44
CA ALA A 4 -10.52 -11.23 -20.26
C ALA A 4 -10.35 -9.90 -19.52
N GLN A 5 -9.14 -9.65 -19.00
CA GLN A 5 -8.77 -8.36 -18.41
C GLN A 5 -8.82 -7.31 -19.53
N THR A 6 -9.67 -6.29 -19.39
CA THR A 6 -9.80 -5.23 -20.39
C THR A 6 -8.52 -4.39 -20.49
N SER A 7 -8.30 -3.74 -21.63
CA SER A 7 -7.12 -2.88 -21.87
C SER A 7 -6.97 -1.81 -20.78
N SER A 8 -8.06 -1.21 -20.30
CA SER A 8 -8.06 -0.22 -19.20
C SER A 8 -7.61 -0.80 -17.86
N GLN A 9 -8.09 -2.01 -17.50
CA GLN A 9 -7.63 -2.74 -16.32
C GLN A 9 -6.12 -3.01 -16.37
N THR A 10 -5.59 -3.27 -17.57
CA THR A 10 -4.14 -3.42 -17.78
C THR A 10 -3.40 -2.09 -17.59
N GLN A 11 -3.94 -0.97 -18.08
CA GLN A 11 -3.32 0.36 -17.94
C GLN A 11 -3.25 0.83 -16.48
N TYR A 12 -4.32 0.66 -15.69
CA TYR A 12 -4.33 1.07 -14.27
C TYR A 12 -3.36 0.25 -13.43
N VAL A 13 -3.29 -1.06 -13.64
CA VAL A 13 -2.29 -1.91 -12.98
C VAL A 13 -0.86 -1.49 -13.35
N VAL A 14 -0.61 -1.17 -14.63
CA VAL A 14 0.69 -0.65 -15.09
C VAL A 14 1.01 0.69 -14.44
N GLN A 15 0.04 1.59 -14.30
CA GLN A 15 0.20 2.87 -13.63
C GLN A 15 0.60 2.68 -12.16
N VAL A 16 -0.19 1.93 -11.40
CA VAL A 16 0.08 1.62 -9.99
C VAL A 16 1.47 1.01 -9.84
N ARG A 17 1.82 0.04 -10.69
CA ARG A 17 3.14 -0.61 -10.64
C ARG A 17 4.28 0.35 -10.96
N ARG A 18 4.10 1.27 -11.90
CA ARG A 18 5.09 2.31 -12.21
C ARG A 18 5.33 3.22 -11.00
N GLN A 19 4.27 3.62 -10.31
CA GLN A 19 4.37 4.46 -9.12
C GLN A 19 5.14 3.74 -8.00
N LEU A 20 4.83 2.46 -7.74
CA LEU A 20 5.56 1.65 -6.75
C LEU A 20 7.04 1.45 -7.14
N ASN A 21 7.35 1.26 -8.43
CA ASN A 21 8.74 1.21 -8.89
C ASN A 21 9.48 2.54 -8.67
N GLY A 22 8.82 3.68 -8.91
CA GLY A 22 9.40 4.98 -8.58
C GLY A 22 9.70 5.13 -7.08
N ALA A 23 8.78 4.67 -6.22
CA ALA A 23 8.99 4.65 -4.78
C ALA A 23 10.18 3.75 -4.39
N ARG A 24 10.28 2.55 -4.98
CA ARG A 24 11.42 1.64 -4.80
C ARG A 24 12.74 2.32 -5.16
N ASP A 25 12.81 2.99 -6.29
CA ASP A 25 14.06 3.59 -6.75
C ASP A 25 14.48 4.76 -5.83
N LEU A 26 13.51 5.57 -5.38
CA LEU A 26 13.74 6.66 -4.42
C LEU A 26 14.17 6.17 -3.03
N LEU A 27 13.54 5.11 -2.53
CA LEU A 27 13.85 4.52 -1.22
C LEU A 27 15.14 3.70 -1.26
N GLY A 28 15.42 3.03 -2.38
CA GLY A 28 16.67 2.33 -2.65
C GLY A 28 17.88 3.25 -2.61
N ALA A 29 17.77 4.47 -3.15
CA ALA A 29 18.80 5.50 -3.02
C ALA A 29 19.06 5.93 -1.56
N ARG A 30 18.18 5.57 -0.62
CA ARG A 30 18.29 5.84 0.82
C ARG A 30 18.65 4.60 1.64
N GLY A 31 18.93 3.47 1.00
CA GLY A 31 19.32 2.22 1.69
C GLY A 31 18.18 1.25 1.97
N PHE A 32 16.95 1.56 1.59
CA PHE A 32 15.81 0.65 1.78
C PHE A 32 15.67 -0.33 0.62
N GLU A 33 15.42 -1.60 0.93
CA GLU A 33 15.18 -2.64 -0.06
C GLU A 33 13.73 -3.12 -0.06
N LYS A 34 13.24 -3.61 -1.20
CA LYS A 34 11.90 -4.20 -1.28
C LYS A 34 11.86 -5.51 -0.49
N THR A 35 11.12 -5.53 0.62
CA THR A 35 11.02 -6.72 1.49
C THR A 35 9.84 -7.63 1.15
N HIS A 36 8.78 -7.07 0.53
CA HIS A 36 7.57 -7.80 0.16
C HIS A 36 7.21 -7.55 -1.30
N ASP A 37 6.52 -8.50 -1.93
CA ASP A 37 5.95 -8.25 -3.25
C ASP A 37 4.86 -7.18 -3.21
N TYR A 38 4.76 -6.41 -4.29
CA TYR A 38 3.74 -5.39 -4.41
C TYR A 38 2.37 -6.03 -4.37
N LYS A 39 1.52 -5.50 -3.48
CA LYS A 39 0.12 -5.89 -3.44
C LYS A 39 -0.68 -4.92 -4.28
N ILE A 40 -1.17 -5.36 -5.43
CA ILE A 40 -2.03 -4.55 -6.30
C ILE A 40 -3.43 -5.19 -6.31
N ALA A 41 -4.44 -4.40 -6.01
CA ALA A 41 -5.82 -4.84 -5.90
C ALA A 41 -6.79 -3.69 -6.25
N THR A 42 -8.09 -3.96 -6.21
CA THR A 42 -9.13 -2.95 -6.37
C THR A 42 -9.90 -2.73 -5.08
N LEU A 43 -10.37 -1.50 -4.88
CA LEU A 43 -11.27 -1.12 -3.80
C LEU A 43 -12.41 -0.26 -4.37
N ALA A 44 -13.62 -0.49 -3.89
CA ALA A 44 -14.75 0.39 -4.16
C ALA A 44 -14.57 1.72 -3.42
N ASN A 45 -15.26 2.77 -3.89
CA ASN A 45 -15.34 4.03 -3.15
C ASN A 45 -15.93 3.82 -1.74
N GLY A 46 -15.26 4.33 -0.71
CA GLY A 46 -15.59 4.09 0.71
C GLY A 46 -15.21 2.70 1.22
N GLY A 47 -14.59 1.85 0.38
CA GLY A 47 -14.21 0.49 0.73
C GLY A 47 -12.89 0.44 1.51
N ALA A 48 -12.69 -0.64 2.27
CA ALA A 48 -11.43 -0.91 2.96
C ALA A 48 -11.04 -2.38 2.84
N LYS A 49 -9.74 -2.66 2.84
CA LYS A 49 -9.19 -4.02 2.78
C LYS A 49 -8.04 -4.19 3.76
N SER A 50 -8.10 -5.25 4.55
CA SER A 50 -7.00 -5.69 5.40
C SER A 50 -6.08 -6.68 4.69
N SER A 51 -4.80 -6.62 5.04
CA SER A 51 -3.76 -7.57 4.66
C SER A 51 -2.80 -7.75 5.83
N THR A 52 -2.02 -8.82 5.84
CA THR A 52 -0.98 -9.05 6.84
C THR A 52 0.40 -8.89 6.24
N LEU A 53 1.37 -8.52 7.08
CA LEU A 53 2.78 -8.31 6.76
C LEU A 53 3.62 -8.92 7.89
N ASP A 54 4.63 -9.71 7.55
CA ASP A 54 5.59 -10.22 8.53
C ASP A 54 6.73 -9.22 8.67
N LEU A 55 6.83 -8.56 9.83
CA LEU A 55 7.86 -7.56 10.09
C LEU A 55 8.84 -8.05 11.16
N GLN A 56 10.12 -7.68 11.00
CA GLN A 56 11.18 -8.07 11.91
C GLN A 56 11.45 -6.99 12.95
N LYS A 57 11.72 -7.42 14.19
CA LYS A 57 12.11 -6.53 15.30
C LYS A 57 13.29 -5.64 14.91
N GLY A 58 13.17 -4.35 15.17
CA GLY A 58 14.27 -3.39 15.04
C GLY A 58 14.60 -2.94 13.61
N MET A 59 14.07 -3.62 12.59
CA MET A 59 14.15 -3.18 11.19
C MET A 59 13.24 -1.98 10.97
N GLN A 60 13.69 -0.98 10.21
CA GLN A 60 12.84 0.15 9.85
C GLN A 60 12.15 -0.15 8.53
N TYR A 61 10.82 -0.07 8.51
CA TYR A 61 10.01 -0.26 7.32
C TYR A 61 9.35 1.05 6.88
N VAL A 62 9.35 1.29 5.57
CA VAL A 62 8.51 2.29 4.91
C VAL A 62 7.44 1.53 4.11
N ILE A 63 6.18 1.82 4.42
CA ILE A 63 5.01 1.27 3.73
C ILE A 63 4.37 2.43 2.97
N ILE A 64 4.28 2.29 1.66
CA ILE A 64 3.69 3.30 0.78
C ILE A 64 2.47 2.71 0.09
N GLY A 65 1.40 3.49 0.06
CA GLY A 65 0.24 3.28 -0.80
C GLY A 65 0.30 4.18 -2.01
N VAL A 66 -0.25 3.70 -3.11
CA VAL A 66 -0.54 4.51 -4.29
C VAL A 66 -1.87 4.04 -4.86
N CYS A 67 -2.63 4.92 -5.49
CA CYS A 67 -3.78 4.52 -6.29
C CYS A 67 -3.64 4.93 -7.76
N ASP A 68 -4.55 4.45 -8.60
CA ASP A 68 -4.63 4.91 -9.98
C ASP A 68 -5.13 6.36 -10.08
N LYS A 69 -5.18 6.89 -11.32
CA LYS A 69 -5.57 8.28 -11.58
C LYS A 69 -7.02 8.62 -11.20
N ASP A 70 -7.86 7.62 -10.92
CA ASP A 70 -9.28 7.85 -10.59
C ASP A 70 -9.49 8.00 -9.08
N CYS A 71 -8.46 7.75 -8.27
CA CYS A 71 -8.49 7.98 -6.83
C CYS A 71 -7.70 9.24 -6.43
N SER A 72 -8.16 9.88 -5.36
CA SER A 72 -7.54 11.11 -4.83
C SER A 72 -7.42 11.13 -3.31
N ASP A 73 -7.82 10.05 -2.64
CA ASP A 73 -7.80 9.91 -1.19
C ASP A 73 -7.74 8.41 -0.82
N LEU A 74 -6.55 7.96 -0.43
CA LEU A 74 -6.22 6.61 0.00
C LEU A 74 -5.51 6.68 1.36
N ASP A 75 -6.03 5.93 2.33
CA ASP A 75 -5.50 5.91 3.69
C ASP A 75 -4.82 4.58 4.01
N ILE A 76 -3.81 4.64 4.88
CA ILE A 76 -3.16 3.45 5.45
C ILE A 76 -3.18 3.51 6.97
N LYS A 77 -3.57 2.39 7.60
CA LYS A 77 -3.37 2.13 9.03
C LYS A 77 -2.64 0.82 9.22
N VAL A 78 -1.65 0.81 10.11
CA VAL A 78 -0.93 -0.40 10.51
C VAL A 78 -1.25 -0.70 11.96
N TYR A 79 -1.59 -1.96 12.22
CA TYR A 79 -1.94 -2.48 13.53
C TYR A 79 -0.93 -3.53 13.96
N ASP A 80 -0.64 -3.58 15.26
CA ASP A 80 0.04 -4.70 15.89
C ASP A 80 -0.91 -5.89 16.11
N GLU A 81 -0.39 -7.00 16.63
CA GLU A 81 -1.14 -8.23 16.94
C GLU A 81 -2.18 -8.06 18.06
N ASN A 82 -2.16 -6.94 18.78
CA ASN A 82 -3.12 -6.59 19.81
C ASN A 82 -4.18 -5.59 19.31
N ASP A 83 -4.31 -5.46 17.98
CA ASP A 83 -5.20 -4.52 17.29
C ASP A 83 -4.95 -3.04 17.65
N ARG A 84 -3.75 -2.68 18.10
CA ARG A 84 -3.37 -1.29 18.33
C ARG A 84 -2.81 -0.67 17.06
N VAL A 85 -3.30 0.52 16.70
CA VAL A 85 -2.71 1.30 15.61
C VAL A 85 -1.32 1.76 16.01
N ILE A 86 -0.31 1.36 15.24
CA ILE A 86 1.10 1.72 15.47
C ILE A 86 1.62 2.75 14.46
N ALA A 87 0.96 2.88 13.32
CA ALA A 87 1.23 3.93 12.34
C ALA A 87 -0.02 4.18 11.48
N THR A 88 -0.20 5.42 11.04
CA THR A 88 -1.31 5.81 10.19
C THR A 88 -0.92 6.96 9.29
N ASP A 89 -1.46 6.97 8.09
CA ASP A 89 -1.58 8.14 7.24
C ASP A 89 -3.04 8.25 6.82
N THR A 90 -3.66 9.36 7.20
CA THR A 90 -5.06 9.68 6.88
C THR A 90 -5.16 11.05 6.21
N SER A 91 -4.06 11.46 5.55
CA SER A 91 -4.01 12.68 4.79
C SER A 91 -4.86 12.50 3.54
N ALA A 92 -5.57 13.56 3.12
CA ALA A 92 -6.40 13.52 1.91
C ALA A 92 -5.52 13.56 0.65
N ASP A 93 -4.76 12.49 0.41
CA ASP A 93 -3.86 12.31 -0.72
C ASP A 93 -3.94 10.89 -1.32
N ASP A 94 -3.39 10.72 -2.51
CA ASP A 94 -3.42 9.48 -3.29
C ASP A 94 -2.20 8.59 -3.05
N LYS A 95 -1.28 8.99 -2.16
CA LYS A 95 0.04 8.38 -1.94
C LYS A 95 0.43 8.35 -0.45
N PRO A 96 -0.37 7.71 0.41
CA PRO A 96 -0.10 7.65 1.84
C PRO A 96 1.22 6.93 2.12
N LEU A 97 1.96 7.40 3.12
CA LEU A 97 3.22 6.80 3.54
C LEU A 97 3.30 6.71 5.05
N VAL A 98 3.62 5.51 5.56
CA VAL A 98 3.88 5.30 6.98
C VAL A 98 5.25 4.66 7.20
N THR A 99 5.88 5.02 8.31
CA THR A 99 7.14 4.40 8.76
C THR A 99 6.87 3.61 10.04
N VAL A 100 7.40 2.39 10.12
CA VAL A 100 7.23 1.49 11.25
C VAL A 100 8.57 0.88 11.65
N THR A 101 8.87 0.85 12.94
CA THR A 101 10.00 0.08 13.49
C THR A 101 9.46 -0.89 14.54
N PRO A 102 9.19 -2.16 14.19
CA PRO A 102 8.58 -3.14 15.08
C PRO A 102 9.41 -3.37 16.35
N ARG A 103 8.74 -3.45 17.50
CA ARG A 103 9.38 -3.77 18.79
C ARG A 103 9.63 -5.28 18.98
N TRP A 104 8.98 -6.11 18.17
CA TRP A 104 9.11 -7.56 18.12
C TRP A 104 8.92 -8.03 16.67
N THR A 105 9.34 -9.27 16.39
CA THR A 105 9.12 -9.93 15.10
C THR A 105 7.76 -10.61 15.13
N GLY A 106 6.95 -10.42 14.10
CA GLY A 106 5.63 -11.03 14.01
C GLY A 106 4.77 -10.50 12.87
N GLU A 107 3.52 -10.93 12.87
CA GLU A 107 2.52 -10.50 11.91
C GLU A 107 1.90 -9.15 12.33
N PHE A 108 1.89 -8.20 11.39
CA PHE A 108 1.23 -6.90 11.52
C PHE A 108 0.12 -6.79 10.49
N ARG A 109 -0.97 -6.11 10.84
CA ARG A 109 -2.11 -5.94 9.94
C ARG A 109 -2.10 -4.55 9.33
N ILE A 110 -2.07 -4.47 8.00
CA ILE A 110 -2.30 -3.24 7.25
C ILE A 110 -3.77 -3.15 6.83
N LEU A 111 -4.41 -2.03 7.10
CA LEU A 111 -5.73 -1.66 6.60
C LEU A 111 -5.55 -0.52 5.60
N VAL A 112 -6.00 -0.75 4.37
CA VAL A 112 -6.03 0.26 3.32
C VAL A 112 -7.48 0.70 3.13
N SER A 113 -7.74 2.00 3.11
CA SER A 113 -9.09 2.56 2.95
C SER A 113 -9.13 3.52 1.76
N MET A 114 -10.13 3.37 0.89
CA MET A 114 -10.32 4.18 -0.31
C MET A 114 -11.41 5.21 -0.05
N TYR A 115 -11.05 6.41 0.39
CA TYR A 115 -12.04 7.43 0.75
C TYR A 115 -12.65 8.10 -0.49
N LYS A 116 -11.84 8.32 -1.53
CA LYS A 116 -12.31 9.01 -2.74
C LYS A 116 -11.80 8.37 -4.03
N CYS A 117 -12.74 7.76 -4.74
CA CYS A 117 -12.56 7.13 -6.05
C CYS A 117 -13.66 7.61 -7.02
N GLY A 118 -13.28 8.33 -8.06
CA GLY A 118 -14.20 8.91 -9.04
C GLY A 118 -14.84 7.87 -9.98
N ASN A 119 -14.08 6.84 -10.37
CA ASN A 119 -14.53 5.75 -11.22
C ASN A 119 -14.40 4.40 -10.51
N SER A 120 -15.33 4.13 -9.60
CA SER A 120 -15.29 2.93 -8.76
C SER A 120 -15.51 1.62 -9.54
N PRO A 121 -14.73 0.55 -9.29
CA PRO A 121 -13.66 0.45 -8.30
C PRO A 121 -12.30 1.00 -8.83
N CYS A 122 -11.52 1.63 -7.95
CA CYS A 122 -10.18 2.11 -8.26
C CYS A 122 -9.14 1.03 -7.91
N TYR A 123 -8.05 0.99 -8.67
CA TYR A 123 -6.87 0.20 -8.36
C TYR A 123 -6.02 0.92 -7.31
N TYR A 124 -5.46 0.13 -6.40
CA TYR A 124 -4.45 0.58 -5.45
C TYR A 124 -3.30 -0.41 -5.37
N GLY A 125 -2.16 0.08 -4.91
CA GLY A 125 -0.93 -0.69 -4.73
C GLY A 125 -0.27 -0.38 -3.40
N ILE A 126 0.25 -1.41 -2.74
CA ILE A 126 1.09 -1.27 -1.55
C ILE A 126 2.51 -1.77 -1.86
N GLY A 127 3.50 -0.97 -1.50
CA GLY A 127 4.91 -1.34 -1.47
C GLY A 127 5.43 -1.31 -0.03
N VAL A 128 6.27 -2.28 0.33
CA VAL A 128 6.90 -2.38 1.65
C VAL A 128 8.41 -2.49 1.46
N PHE A 129 9.14 -1.56 2.08
CA PHE A 129 10.58 -1.44 1.96
C PHE A 129 11.21 -1.41 3.35
N GLY A 130 12.35 -2.07 3.54
CA GLY A 130 13.00 -2.18 4.85
C GLY A 130 14.52 -1.99 4.79
N GLN A 131 15.10 -1.59 5.91
CA GLN A 131 16.55 -1.49 6.15
C GLN A 131 16.91 -1.79 7.61
#